data_AF-S4REQ1-F1
#
_entry.id   AF-S4REQ1-F1
#
_cell.length_a   1.000
_cell.length_b   1.000
_cell.length_c   1.000
_cell.angle_alpha   90.00
_cell.angle_beta   90.00
_cell.angle_gamma   90.00
#
_symmetry.space_group_name_H-M   'P 1'
#
loop_
_entity.id
_entity.type
_entity.pdbx_description
1 polymer ?
#
loop_
_entity_poly.entity_id
_entity_poly.type
_entity_poly.pdbx_seq_one_letter_code
_entity_poly.pdbx_strand_id
1 'polypeptide(L)'
;QLIMFSLQLGFVAIYLSDPLVSAFTNAAAIHVLVSQIKNMLGLQVPRFSGPASIFMVFQTMVDIFQKLPNTNIAELVTSLVCLTVLIPVREINQRYKSKLKAPIPVELLLIVLATVISFYARLEEKFGVTVVGNIPAGLPVPQLPTVTNFSSLIADGLAIAIVGYAVSVSLAKIFAKKHGYTVDANQELFAHGVCNLFGSFFQCFPSAASISRTSIQEGTGGNTQVQ
;
A
#
# COMPACT_ATOMS: atom_id res chain seq x y z
N GLN A 1 -8.01 -8.99 -15.72
CA GLN A 1 -7.78 -10.23 -14.94
C GLN A 1 -8.70 -11.36 -15.42
N LEU A 2 -10.03 -11.19 -15.42
CA LEU A 2 -10.96 -12.22 -15.90
C LEU A 2 -10.71 -12.68 -17.35
N ILE A 3 -10.44 -11.74 -18.27
CA ILE A 3 -10.04 -12.10 -19.65
C ILE A 3 -8.77 -12.94 -19.66
N MET A 4 -7.78 -12.58 -18.84
CA MET A 4 -6.53 -13.33 -18.71
C MET A 4 -6.77 -14.73 -18.15
N PHE A 5 -7.71 -14.89 -17.22
CA PHE A 5 -8.14 -16.20 -16.71
C PHE A 5 -8.78 -17.07 -17.80
N SER A 6 -9.70 -16.50 -18.60
CA SER A 6 -10.34 -17.24 -19.71
C SER A 6 -9.32 -17.74 -20.74
N LEU A 7 -8.22 -17.00 -20.92
CA LEU A 7 -7.08 -17.37 -21.76
C LEU A 7 -6.05 -18.27 -21.05
N GLN A 8 -6.34 -18.71 -19.83
CA GLN A 8 -5.45 -19.53 -18.98
C GLN A 8 -4.06 -18.90 -18.75
N LEU A 9 -3.97 -17.57 -18.72
CA LEU A 9 -2.73 -16.82 -18.51
C LEU A 9 -2.25 -16.82 -17.05
N GLY A 10 -2.79 -17.68 -16.18
CA GLY A 10 -2.27 -17.88 -14.83
C GLY A 10 -0.78 -18.22 -14.81
N PHE A 11 -0.28 -18.86 -15.87
CA PHE A 11 1.14 -19.19 -16.02
C PHE A 11 2.05 -17.96 -16.21
N VAL A 12 1.53 -16.80 -16.62
CA VAL A 12 2.36 -15.62 -16.94
C VAL A 12 3.15 -15.14 -15.73
N ALA A 13 2.61 -15.31 -14.52
CA ALA A 13 3.33 -15.02 -13.29
C ALA A 13 4.41 -16.05 -12.92
N ILE A 14 4.42 -17.24 -13.54
CA ILE A 14 5.53 -18.21 -13.44
C ILE A 14 6.77 -17.70 -14.18
N TYR A 15 6.59 -16.84 -15.19
CA TYR A 15 7.68 -16.29 -16.01
C TYR A 15 8.23 -14.95 -15.51
N LEU A 16 7.62 -14.35 -14.48
CA LEU A 16 8.22 -13.19 -13.82
C LEU A 16 9.32 -13.70 -12.90
N SER A 17 10.56 -13.46 -13.32
CA SER A 17 11.74 -13.90 -12.57
C SER A 17 11.81 -13.21 -11.20
N ASP A 18 12.32 -13.91 -10.18
CA ASP A 18 12.56 -13.32 -8.85
C ASP A 18 13.32 -11.97 -8.92
N PRO A 19 14.35 -11.80 -9.80
CA PRO A 19 15.00 -10.51 -10.01
C PRO A 19 14.05 -9.40 -10.45
N LEU A 20 13.08 -9.69 -11.32
CA LEU A 20 12.12 -8.70 -11.82
C LEU A 20 11.18 -8.24 -10.72
N VAL A 21 10.64 -9.18 -9.92
CA VAL A 21 9.76 -8.85 -8.78
C VAL A 21 10.54 -8.08 -7.71
N SER A 22 11.79 -8.47 -7.44
CA SER A 22 12.68 -7.76 -6.51
C SER A 22 12.98 -6.34 -6.97
N ALA A 23 13.38 -6.16 -8.25
CA ALA A 23 13.64 -4.84 -8.82
C ALA A 23 12.41 -3.93 -8.78
N PHE A 24 11.23 -4.47 -9.15
CA PHE A 24 9.97 -3.74 -9.10
C PHE A 24 9.62 -3.32 -7.66
N THR A 25 9.72 -4.24 -6.70
CA THR A 25 9.40 -3.97 -5.29
C THR A 25 10.33 -2.92 -4.68
N ASN A 26 11.63 -2.99 -5.00
CA ASN A 26 12.61 -2.00 -4.55
C ASN A 26 12.36 -0.62 -5.17
N ALA A 27 12.07 -0.56 -6.48
CA ALA A 27 11.73 0.69 -7.15
C ALA A 27 10.44 1.31 -6.57
N ALA A 28 9.41 0.50 -6.35
CA ALA A 28 8.17 0.92 -5.71
C ALA A 28 8.40 1.43 -4.28
N ALA A 29 9.25 0.76 -3.50
CA ALA A 29 9.61 1.19 -2.16
C ALA A 29 10.32 2.56 -2.15
N ILE A 30 11.28 2.77 -3.06
CA ILE A 30 11.95 4.08 -3.22
C ILE A 30 10.94 5.15 -3.62
N HIS A 31 10.06 4.87 -4.58
CA HIS A 31 9.02 5.80 -5.02
C HIS A 31 8.08 6.19 -3.87
N VAL A 32 7.60 5.20 -3.10
CA VAL A 32 6.74 5.44 -1.92
C VAL A 32 7.48 6.27 -0.88
N LEU A 33 8.74 5.93 -0.55
CA LEU A 33 9.55 6.66 0.41
C LEU A 33 9.66 8.14 0.00
N VAL A 34 10.03 8.40 -1.26
CA VAL A 34 10.12 9.77 -1.81
C VAL A 34 8.77 10.50 -1.73
N SER A 35 7.67 9.81 -2.03
CA SER A 35 6.34 10.39 -1.90
C SER A 35 5.89 10.61 -0.45
N GLN A 36 6.49 9.94 0.55
CA GLN A 36 6.18 10.20 1.96
C GLN A 36 7.01 11.36 2.53
N ILE A 37 8.22 11.62 2.03
CA ILE A 37 9.07 12.73 2.48
C ILE A 37 8.32 14.06 2.39
N LYS A 38 7.61 14.33 1.29
CA LYS A 38 6.81 15.57 1.15
C LYS A 38 5.73 15.71 2.24
N ASN A 39 5.10 14.60 2.65
CA ASN A 39 4.09 14.59 3.70
C ASN A 39 4.72 14.76 5.08
N MET A 40 5.91 14.18 5.31
CA MET A 40 6.64 14.36 6.57
C MET A 40 7.11 15.81 6.78
N LEU A 41 7.39 16.52 5.68
CA LEU A 41 7.81 17.92 5.68
C LEU A 41 6.63 18.91 5.59
N GLY A 42 5.39 18.44 5.40
CA GLY A 42 4.23 19.29 5.14
C GLY A 42 4.31 20.14 3.89
N LEU A 43 5.00 19.64 2.87
CA LEU A 43 5.19 20.35 1.61
C LEU A 43 4.12 19.96 0.59
N GLN A 44 3.49 20.99 0.01
CA GLN A 44 2.62 20.84 -1.14
C GLN A 44 3.46 20.76 -2.43
N VAL A 45 3.72 19.53 -2.88
CA VAL A 45 4.46 19.24 -4.11
C VAL A 45 3.48 18.82 -5.21
N PRO A 46 3.48 19.49 -6.38
CA PRO A 46 2.59 19.15 -7.48
C PRO A 46 2.80 17.70 -7.94
N ARG A 47 1.72 17.05 -8.37
CA ARG A 47 1.80 15.72 -8.96
C ARG A 47 2.22 15.84 -10.42
N PHE A 48 3.34 15.26 -10.77
CA PHE A 48 3.78 15.15 -12.15
C PHE A 48 3.02 14.00 -12.85
N SER A 49 2.53 14.24 -14.05
CA SER A 49 1.86 13.24 -14.90
C SER A 49 2.25 13.48 -16.36
N GLY A 50 2.46 12.42 -17.15
CA GLY A 50 2.84 12.49 -18.58
C GLY A 50 4.14 11.75 -18.94
N PRO A 51 4.66 11.90 -20.17
CA PRO A 51 5.83 11.17 -20.68
C PRO A 51 7.13 11.40 -19.89
N ALA A 52 7.26 12.55 -19.21
CA ALA A 52 8.38 12.85 -18.30
C ALA A 52 8.29 12.11 -16.95
N SER A 53 7.22 11.33 -16.70
CA SER A 53 7.00 10.58 -15.46
C SER A 53 8.07 9.52 -15.17
N ILE A 54 8.85 9.11 -16.16
CA ILE A 54 10.02 8.23 -15.97
C ILE A 54 11.00 8.83 -14.94
N PHE A 55 11.12 10.15 -14.90
CA PHE A 55 11.97 10.87 -13.94
C PHE A 55 11.18 11.49 -12.78
N MET A 56 9.93 11.08 -12.55
CA MET A 56 9.05 11.68 -11.54
C MET A 56 9.67 11.67 -10.13
N VAL A 57 10.36 10.59 -9.77
CA VAL A 57 11.05 10.48 -8.47
C VAL A 57 12.12 11.57 -8.34
N PHE A 58 12.93 11.79 -9.38
CA PHE A 58 13.96 12.83 -9.39
C PHE A 58 13.35 14.24 -9.37
N GLN A 59 12.31 14.49 -10.15
CA GLN A 59 11.60 15.78 -10.16
C GLN A 59 10.98 16.09 -8.79
N THR A 60 10.35 15.10 -8.17
CA THR A 60 9.78 15.23 -6.82
C THR A 60 10.87 15.54 -5.79
N MET A 61 12.03 14.90 -5.89
CA MET A 61 13.17 15.21 -5.01
C MET A 61 13.67 16.64 -5.21
N VAL A 62 13.87 17.08 -6.45
CA VAL A 62 14.29 18.47 -6.74
C VAL A 62 13.31 19.48 -6.16
N ASP A 63 12.01 19.28 -6.34
CA ASP A 63 10.97 20.14 -5.78
C ASP A 63 10.99 20.17 -4.25
N ILE A 64 11.22 19.02 -3.61
CA ILE A 64 11.37 18.94 -2.15
C ILE A 64 12.57 19.76 -1.69
N PHE A 65 13.72 19.67 -2.36
CA PHE A 65 14.90 20.46 -2.01
C PHE A 65 14.67 21.96 -2.22
N GLN A 66 13.98 22.36 -3.29
CA GLN A 66 13.66 23.76 -3.54
C GLN A 66 12.68 24.34 -2.52
N LYS A 67 11.70 23.54 -2.07
CA LYS A 67 10.66 23.96 -1.11
C LYS A 67 11.01 23.66 0.35
N LEU A 68 12.22 23.16 0.62
CA LEU A 68 12.68 22.85 1.97
C LEU A 68 12.54 24.01 2.97
N PRO A 69 12.75 25.29 2.59
CA PRO A 69 12.49 26.43 3.48
C PRO A 69 11.02 26.59 3.91
N ASN A 70 10.07 26.07 3.14
CA ASN A 70 8.62 26.16 3.40
C ASN A 70 8.09 24.98 4.23
N THR A 71 8.98 24.23 4.88
CA THR A 71 8.63 23.05 5.68
C THR A 71 7.77 23.44 6.87
N ASN A 72 6.69 22.69 7.11
CA ASN A 72 5.91 22.84 8.33
C ASN A 72 6.62 22.15 9.50
N ILE A 73 7.12 22.96 10.45
CA ILE A 73 7.88 22.47 11.60
C ILE A 73 7.02 21.54 12.48
N ALA A 74 5.71 21.80 12.61
CA ALA A 74 4.83 20.95 13.41
C ALA A 74 4.66 19.56 12.79
N GLU A 75 4.54 19.46 11.45
CA GLU A 75 4.48 18.18 10.74
C GLU A 75 5.82 17.43 10.81
N LEU A 76 6.94 18.15 10.67
CA LEU A 76 8.28 17.57 10.82
C LEU A 76 8.49 16.97 12.22
N VAL A 77 8.15 17.72 13.28
CA VAL A 77 8.29 17.24 14.66
C VAL A 77 7.34 16.07 14.90
N THR A 78 6.09 16.16 14.44
CA THR A 78 5.12 15.08 14.61
C THR A 78 5.57 13.80 13.90
N SER A 79 6.04 13.91 12.65
CA SER A 79 6.55 12.76 11.89
C SER A 79 7.81 12.16 12.54
N LEU A 80 8.73 12.99 13.06
CA LEU A 80 9.91 12.53 13.77
C LEU A 80 9.54 11.79 15.07
N VAL A 81 8.62 12.33 15.87
CA VAL A 81 8.12 11.67 17.10
C VAL A 81 7.43 10.34 16.77
N CYS A 82 6.59 10.31 15.73
CA CYS A 82 5.96 9.07 15.29
C CYS A 82 7.00 8.02 14.88
N LEU A 83 8.05 8.41 14.14
CA LEU A 83 9.12 7.48 13.74
C LEU A 83 9.96 7.00 14.94
N THR A 84 10.32 7.90 15.85
CA THR A 84 11.12 7.55 17.03
C THR A 84 10.37 6.66 18.00
N VAL A 85 9.04 6.68 18.02
CA VAL A 85 8.24 5.71 18.78
C VAL A 85 8.02 4.42 17.98
N LEU A 86 7.69 4.52 16.70
CA LEU A 86 7.33 3.36 15.88
C LEU A 86 8.51 2.39 15.69
N ILE A 87 9.70 2.91 15.37
CA ILE A 87 10.87 2.07 15.06
C ILE A 87 11.30 1.22 16.26
N PRO A 88 11.55 1.78 17.47
CA PRO A 88 11.95 0.99 18.63
C PRO A 88 10.88 -0.01 19.06
N VAL A 89 9.60 0.39 19.06
CA VAL A 89 8.52 -0.53 19.44
C VAL A 89 8.41 -1.68 18.46
N ARG A 90 8.58 -1.43 17.15
CA ARG A 90 8.60 -2.49 16.13
C ARG A 90 9.79 -3.43 16.31
N GLU A 91 10.97 -2.90 16.62
CA GLU A 91 12.17 -3.70 16.90
C GLU A 91 12.00 -4.57 18.16
N ILE A 92 11.41 -4.00 19.22
CA ILE A 92 11.03 -4.74 20.44
C ILE A 92 10.05 -5.86 20.10
N ASN A 93 9.02 -5.58 19.29
CA ASN A 93 8.03 -6.56 18.87
C ASN A 93 8.68 -7.76 18.14
N GLN A 94 9.67 -7.48 17.28
CA GLN A 94 10.44 -8.52 16.59
C GLN A 94 11.37 -9.28 17.53
N ARG A 95 12.11 -8.58 18.39
CA ARG A 95 13.07 -9.16 19.34
C ARG A 95 12.40 -10.07 20.37
N TYR A 96 11.21 -9.70 20.84
CA TYR A 96 10.46 -10.44 21.84
C TYR A 96 9.30 -11.26 21.24
N LYS A 97 9.31 -11.50 19.93
CA LYS A 97 8.30 -12.30 19.24
C LYS A 97 8.07 -13.68 19.87
N SER A 98 9.10 -14.30 20.45
CA SER A 98 8.99 -15.60 21.13
C SER A 98 8.36 -15.54 22.52
N LYS A 99 8.35 -14.37 23.18
CA LYS A 99 7.79 -14.18 24.53
C LYS A 99 6.41 -13.50 24.51
N LEU A 100 6.09 -12.77 23.43
CA LEU A 100 4.82 -12.10 23.25
C LEU A 100 3.80 -13.06 22.64
N LYS A 101 2.60 -13.17 23.24
CA LYS A 101 1.50 -13.99 22.71
C LYS A 101 0.93 -13.46 21.40
N ALA A 102 1.01 -12.15 21.18
CA ALA A 102 0.54 -11.47 19.98
C ALA A 102 1.40 -10.21 19.73
N PRO A 103 1.58 -9.80 18.46
CA PRO A 103 2.29 -8.56 18.14
C PRO A 103 1.49 -7.35 18.64
N ILE A 104 2.19 -6.40 19.26
CA ILE A 104 1.58 -5.13 19.70
C ILE A 104 1.17 -4.31 18.46
N PRO A 105 -0.10 -3.88 18.34
CA PRO A 105 -0.59 -3.08 17.20
C PRO A 105 -0.19 -1.61 17.33
N VAL A 106 1.13 -1.35 17.31
CA VAL A 106 1.70 0.00 17.54
C VAL A 106 1.22 1.02 16.52
N GLU A 107 1.00 0.65 15.25
CA GLU A 107 0.51 1.60 14.24
C GLU A 107 -0.87 2.13 14.62
N LEU A 108 -1.78 1.27 15.09
CA LEU A 108 -3.13 1.66 15.50
C LEU A 108 -3.08 2.56 16.74
N LEU A 109 -2.30 2.18 17.75
CA LEU A 109 -2.15 2.97 18.97
C LEU A 109 -1.59 4.36 18.68
N LEU A 110 -0.57 4.44 17.82
CA LEU A 110 0.00 5.72 17.40
C LEU A 110 -1.01 6.59 16.67
N ILE A 111 -1.80 6.02 15.77
CA ILE A 111 -2.86 6.77 15.07
C ILE A 111 -3.86 7.34 16.09
N VAL A 112 -4.38 6.52 17.00
CA VAL A 112 -5.35 6.96 18.01
C VAL A 112 -4.76 8.08 18.88
N LEU A 113 -3.54 7.89 19.40
CA LEU A 113 -2.88 8.89 20.23
C LEU A 113 -2.60 10.19 19.46
N ALA A 114 -2.08 10.10 18.24
CA ALA A 114 -1.80 11.25 17.39
C ALA A 114 -3.09 12.03 17.05
N THR A 115 -4.20 11.33 16.76
CA THR A 115 -5.50 11.96 16.52
C THR A 115 -6.01 12.69 17.76
N VAL A 116 -5.95 12.07 18.94
CA VAL A 116 -6.37 12.68 20.21
C VAL A 116 -5.53 13.93 20.51
N ILE A 117 -4.20 13.83 20.38
CA ILE A 117 -3.28 14.96 20.60
C ILE A 117 -3.58 16.07 19.58
N SER A 118 -3.75 15.73 18.30
CA SER A 118 -4.04 16.70 17.24
C SER A 118 -5.34 17.47 17.50
N PHE A 119 -6.38 16.76 17.94
CA PHE A 119 -7.69 17.34 18.27
C PHE A 119 -7.61 18.32 19.46
N TYR A 120 -7.01 17.91 20.58
CA TYR A 120 -6.92 18.77 21.77
C TYR A 120 -5.92 19.91 21.62
N ALA A 121 -4.81 19.69 20.92
CA ALA A 121 -3.81 20.73 20.66
C ALA A 121 -4.24 21.71 19.56
N ARG A 122 -5.25 21.35 18.76
CA ARG A 122 -5.73 22.09 17.56
C ARG A 122 -4.59 22.36 16.57
N LEU A 123 -3.88 21.31 16.17
CA LEU A 123 -2.68 21.43 15.34
C LEU A 123 -2.97 22.00 13.94
N GLU A 124 -4.14 21.70 13.38
CA GLU A 124 -4.58 22.28 12.11
C GLU A 124 -4.73 23.81 12.22
N GLU A 125 -5.54 24.30 13.16
CA GLU A 125 -5.82 25.74 13.34
C GLU A 125 -4.56 26.54 13.72
N LYS A 126 -3.72 26.00 14.59
CA LYS A 126 -2.57 26.74 15.15
C LYS A 126 -1.30 26.65 14.32
N PHE A 127 -1.08 25.50 13.67
CA PHE A 127 0.17 25.21 12.99
C PHE A 127 -0.02 24.84 11.51
N GLY A 128 -1.23 24.90 10.98
CA GLY A 128 -1.51 24.58 9.58
C GLY A 128 -1.18 23.13 9.21
N VAL A 129 -1.27 22.21 10.18
CA VAL A 129 -1.03 20.78 9.94
C VAL A 129 -2.15 20.22 9.07
N THR A 130 -1.78 19.51 8.00
CA THR A 130 -2.71 18.87 7.09
C THR A 130 -3.40 17.69 7.79
N VAL A 131 -4.72 17.76 7.95
CA VAL A 131 -5.53 16.67 8.53
C VAL A 131 -6.28 15.90 7.44
N VAL A 132 -6.69 14.67 7.78
CA VAL A 132 -7.45 13.78 6.88
C VAL A 132 -8.83 14.36 6.52
N GLY A 133 -9.38 15.23 7.37
CA GLY A 133 -10.69 15.85 7.17
C GLY A 133 -11.84 14.89 7.44
N ASN A 134 -12.99 15.16 6.81
CA ASN A 134 -14.20 14.39 7.02
C ASN A 134 -14.18 13.06 6.26
N ILE A 135 -14.37 11.96 6.98
CA ILE A 135 -14.51 10.61 6.41
C ILE A 135 -16.01 10.27 6.39
N PRO A 136 -16.62 10.03 5.22
CA PRO A 136 -18.04 9.68 5.16
C PRO A 136 -18.28 8.35 5.90
N ALA A 137 -19.31 8.34 6.75
CA ALA A 137 -19.72 7.14 7.46
C ALA A 137 -20.62 6.26 6.57
N GLY A 138 -20.46 4.94 6.68
CA GLY A 138 -21.28 3.95 5.97
C GLY A 138 -20.63 3.42 4.69
N LEU A 139 -21.33 2.47 4.07
CA LEU A 139 -20.90 1.87 2.80
C LEU A 139 -21.23 2.81 1.63
N PRO A 140 -20.32 3.06 0.68
CA PRO A 140 -20.66 3.80 -0.52
C PRO A 140 -21.75 3.06 -1.29
N VAL A 141 -22.68 3.82 -1.88
CA VAL A 141 -23.71 3.24 -2.75
C VAL A 141 -23.05 2.57 -3.96
N PRO A 142 -23.49 1.36 -4.37
CA PRO A 142 -22.97 0.73 -5.56
C PRO A 142 -23.14 1.63 -6.79
N GLN A 143 -22.06 1.88 -7.53
CA GLN A 143 -22.05 2.69 -8.74
C GLN A 143 -21.41 1.92 -9.89
N LEU A 144 -21.98 2.04 -11.08
CA LEU A 144 -21.38 1.46 -12.28
C LEU A 144 -20.13 2.26 -12.68
N PRO A 145 -19.00 1.61 -13.01
CA PRO A 145 -17.80 2.29 -13.47
C PRO A 145 -18.05 2.95 -14.83
N THR A 146 -17.72 4.24 -14.94
CA THR A 146 -17.86 5.02 -16.16
C THR A 146 -16.90 4.52 -17.25
N VAL A 147 -17.44 4.24 -18.45
CA VAL A 147 -16.66 3.71 -19.58
C VAL A 147 -16.08 4.78 -20.51
N THR A 148 -16.38 6.07 -20.29
CA THR A 148 -16.02 7.17 -21.20
C THR A 148 -14.52 7.26 -21.49
N ASN A 149 -13.67 6.97 -20.50
CA ASN A 149 -12.20 7.01 -20.63
C ASN A 149 -11.57 5.61 -20.62
N PHE A 150 -12.32 4.57 -21.00
CA PHE A 150 -11.82 3.21 -20.90
C PHE A 150 -10.60 2.97 -21.80
N SER A 151 -10.60 3.51 -23.02
CA SER A 151 -9.52 3.32 -24.00
C SER A 151 -8.16 3.86 -23.54
N SER A 152 -8.14 5.00 -22.83
CA SER A 152 -6.91 5.59 -22.29
C SER A 152 -6.36 4.84 -21.07
N LEU A 153 -7.22 4.09 -20.36
CA LEU A 153 -6.87 3.36 -19.14
C LEU A 153 -6.53 1.89 -19.36
N ILE A 154 -6.73 1.34 -20.56
CA ILE A 154 -6.48 -0.08 -20.84
C ILE A 154 -5.02 -0.46 -20.56
N ALA A 155 -4.06 0.37 -20.98
CA ALA A 155 -2.63 0.07 -20.81
C ALA A 155 -2.24 0.06 -19.32
N ASP A 156 -2.64 1.08 -18.57
CA ASP A 156 -2.40 1.17 -17.14
C ASP A 156 -3.12 0.05 -16.38
N GLY A 157 -4.37 -0.24 -16.74
CA GLY A 157 -5.17 -1.31 -16.16
C GLY A 157 -4.57 -2.69 -16.39
N LEU A 158 -4.00 -2.93 -17.58
CA LEU A 158 -3.28 -4.17 -17.88
C LEU A 158 -2.02 -4.30 -17.03
N ALA A 159 -1.22 -3.23 -16.92
CA ALA A 159 -0.01 -3.22 -16.10
C ALA A 159 -0.35 -3.49 -14.62
N ILE A 160 -1.34 -2.80 -14.05
CA ILE A 160 -1.83 -3.01 -12.68
C ILE A 160 -2.33 -4.44 -12.50
N ALA A 161 -3.08 -4.97 -13.47
CA ALA A 161 -3.63 -6.32 -13.42
C ALA A 161 -2.54 -7.40 -13.38
N ILE A 162 -1.51 -7.28 -14.22
CA ILE A 162 -0.38 -8.21 -14.28
C ILE A 162 0.43 -8.13 -12.99
N VAL A 163 0.84 -6.92 -12.58
CA VAL A 163 1.67 -6.72 -11.39
C VAL A 163 0.93 -7.12 -10.12
N GLY A 164 -0.33 -6.71 -9.96
CA GLY A 164 -1.14 -7.05 -8.78
C GLY A 164 -1.36 -8.55 -8.64
N TYR A 165 -1.61 -9.25 -9.76
CA TYR A 165 -1.68 -10.71 -9.76
C TYR A 165 -0.33 -11.36 -9.45
N ALA A 166 0.75 -10.89 -10.09
CA ALA A 166 2.10 -11.41 -9.90
C ALA A 166 2.57 -11.36 -8.45
N VAL A 167 2.40 -10.22 -7.77
CA VAL A 167 2.75 -10.08 -6.35
C VAL A 167 1.94 -11.05 -5.50
N SER A 168 0.66 -11.21 -5.79
CA SER A 168 -0.25 -12.04 -5.01
C SER A 168 0.06 -13.53 -5.15
N VAL A 169 0.23 -14.03 -6.38
CA VAL A 169 0.57 -15.44 -6.61
C VAL A 169 1.99 -15.79 -6.17
N SER A 170 2.94 -14.84 -6.26
CA SER A 170 4.28 -15.02 -5.69
C SER A 170 4.23 -15.18 -4.18
N LEU A 171 3.45 -14.36 -3.48
CA LEU A 171 3.26 -14.51 -2.05
C LEU A 171 2.58 -15.85 -1.70
N ALA A 172 1.53 -16.21 -2.44
CA ALA A 172 0.85 -17.49 -2.27
C ALA A 172 1.81 -18.68 -2.41
N LYS A 173 2.69 -18.67 -3.43
CA LYS A 173 3.70 -19.71 -3.66
C LYS A 173 4.76 -19.79 -2.57
N ILE A 174 5.19 -18.65 -2.01
CA ILE A 174 6.13 -18.61 -0.89
C ILE A 174 5.55 -19.37 0.32
N PHE A 175 4.30 -19.09 0.68
CA PHE A 175 3.63 -19.78 1.79
C PHE A 175 3.27 -21.24 1.44
N ALA A 176 2.90 -21.52 0.19
CA ALA A 176 2.67 -22.88 -0.30
C ALA A 176 3.91 -23.77 -0.12
N LYS A 177 5.07 -23.25 -0.52
CA LYS A 177 6.37 -23.92 -0.33
C LYS A 177 6.71 -24.07 1.16
N LYS A 178 6.39 -23.07 1.98
CA LYS A 178 6.66 -23.08 3.43
C LYS A 178 5.83 -24.12 4.19
N HIS A 179 4.55 -24.26 3.85
CA HIS A 179 3.60 -25.12 4.56
C HIS A 179 3.28 -26.44 3.82
N GLY A 180 3.87 -26.67 2.63
CA GLY A 180 3.75 -27.94 1.91
C GLY A 180 2.42 -28.14 1.18
N TYR A 181 1.73 -27.06 0.80
CA TYR A 181 0.51 -27.13 -0.03
C TYR A 181 0.77 -26.65 -1.46
N THR A 182 -0.18 -26.89 -2.36
CA THR A 182 -0.11 -26.46 -3.76
C THR A 182 -1.03 -25.28 -4.03
N VAL A 183 -0.64 -24.39 -4.93
CA VAL A 183 -1.44 -23.23 -5.35
C VAL A 183 -1.75 -23.35 -6.84
N ASP A 184 -3.03 -23.26 -7.18
CA ASP A 184 -3.48 -23.12 -8.57
C ASP A 184 -3.42 -21.64 -8.98
N ALA A 185 -2.45 -21.32 -9.84
CA ALA A 185 -2.22 -19.97 -10.33
C ALA A 185 -3.42 -19.41 -11.12
N ASN A 186 -4.11 -20.24 -11.91
CA ASN A 186 -5.24 -19.76 -12.71
C ASN A 186 -6.47 -19.50 -11.82
N GLN A 187 -6.66 -20.30 -10.77
CA GLN A 187 -7.69 -20.07 -9.77
C GLN A 187 -7.44 -18.77 -8.98
N GLU A 188 -6.19 -18.48 -8.61
CA GLU A 188 -5.82 -17.20 -7.99
C GLU A 188 -6.14 -16.02 -8.93
N LEU A 189 -5.84 -16.14 -10.22
CA LEU A 189 -6.13 -15.12 -11.21
C LEU A 189 -7.64 -14.84 -11.33
N PHE A 190 -8.46 -15.89 -11.30
CA PHE A 190 -9.92 -15.77 -11.28
C PHE A 190 -10.40 -15.07 -10.00
N ALA A 191 -9.96 -15.53 -8.83
CA ALA A 191 -10.34 -14.96 -7.55
C ALA A 191 -10.02 -13.46 -7.47
N HIS A 192 -8.80 -13.06 -7.86
CA HIS A 192 -8.42 -11.65 -7.94
C HIS A 192 -9.29 -10.84 -8.91
N GLY A 193 -9.59 -11.42 -10.07
CA GLY A 193 -10.45 -10.79 -11.07
C GLY A 193 -11.87 -10.53 -10.56
N VAL A 194 -12.46 -11.50 -9.85
CA VAL A 194 -13.79 -11.37 -9.24
C VAL A 194 -13.77 -10.34 -8.11
N CYS A 195 -12.76 -10.39 -7.23
CA CYS A 195 -12.61 -9.43 -6.12
C CYS A 195 -12.51 -7.98 -6.63
N ASN A 196 -11.68 -7.74 -7.65
CA ASN A 196 -11.50 -6.40 -8.21
C ASN A 196 -12.72 -5.94 -9.03
N LEU A 197 -13.41 -6.85 -9.73
CA LEU A 197 -14.66 -6.54 -10.41
C LEU A 197 -15.74 -6.13 -9.40
N PHE A 198 -15.94 -6.93 -8.35
CA PHE A 198 -16.91 -6.62 -7.31
C PHE A 198 -16.57 -5.30 -6.60
N GLY A 199 -15.30 -5.10 -6.22
CA GLY A 199 -14.83 -3.88 -5.58
C GLY A 199 -15.00 -2.62 -6.46
N SER A 200 -14.97 -2.76 -7.79
CA SER A 200 -15.15 -1.63 -8.70
C SER A 200 -16.52 -0.94 -8.55
N PHE A 201 -17.56 -1.68 -8.15
CA PHE A 201 -18.87 -1.11 -7.89
C PHE A 201 -18.94 -0.29 -6.60
N PHE A 202 -17.98 -0.46 -5.70
CA PHE A 202 -17.92 0.21 -4.40
C PHE A 202 -16.79 1.24 -4.32
N GLN A 203 -16.38 1.80 -5.47
CA GLN A 203 -15.35 2.84 -5.56
C GLN A 203 -13.98 2.42 -4.96
N CYS A 204 -13.68 1.11 -4.97
CA CYS A 204 -12.40 0.60 -4.49
C CYS A 204 -11.29 0.73 -5.53
N PHE A 205 -10.07 0.98 -5.04
CA PHE A 205 -8.87 0.81 -5.85
C PHE A 205 -8.61 -0.68 -6.13
N PRO A 206 -7.90 -1.03 -7.22
CA PRO A 206 -7.46 -2.40 -7.47
C PRO A 206 -6.68 -2.95 -6.27
N SER A 207 -7.10 -4.13 -5.80
CA SER A 207 -6.51 -4.82 -4.65
C SER A 207 -5.48 -5.87 -5.08
N ALA A 208 -4.51 -6.09 -4.20
CA ALA A 208 -3.48 -7.13 -4.30
C ALA A 208 -3.14 -7.67 -2.89
N ALA A 209 -2.42 -8.78 -2.81
CA ALA A 209 -2.02 -9.37 -1.55
C ALA A 209 -1.13 -8.44 -0.71
N SER A 210 -1.37 -8.42 0.61
CA SER A 210 -0.56 -7.64 1.55
C SER A 210 0.48 -8.52 2.21
N ILE A 211 1.76 -8.34 1.86
CA ILE A 211 2.89 -9.09 2.44
C ILE A 211 2.92 -8.92 3.97
N SER A 212 2.78 -7.69 4.46
CA SER A 212 2.84 -7.38 5.90
C SER A 212 1.71 -8.06 6.68
N ARG A 213 0.45 -7.88 6.24
CA ARG A 213 -0.71 -8.48 6.94
C ARG A 213 -0.67 -10.00 6.91
N THR A 214 -0.35 -10.59 5.76
CA THR A 214 -0.25 -12.06 5.60
C THR A 214 0.85 -12.63 6.51
N SER A 215 2.01 -11.97 6.59
CA SER A 215 3.12 -12.41 7.45
C SER A 215 2.79 -12.29 8.94
N ILE A 216 1.98 -11.31 9.33
CA ILE A 216 1.49 -11.18 10.72
C ILE A 216 0.48 -12.29 11.04
N GLN A 217 -0.48 -12.54 10.16
CA GLN A 217 -1.48 -13.61 10.33
C GLN A 217 -0.81 -14.99 10.41
N GLU A 218 0.10 -15.30 9.50
CA GLU A 218 0.86 -16.55 9.55
C GLU A 218 1.76 -16.61 10.79
N GLY A 219 2.44 -15.51 11.12
CA GLY A 219 3.31 -15.42 12.29
C GLY A 219 2.59 -15.52 13.64
N THR A 220 1.27 -15.36 13.67
CA THR A 220 0.40 -15.57 14.84
C THR A 220 -0.25 -16.96 14.87
N GLY A 221 0.07 -17.82 13.90
CA GLY A 221 -0.45 -19.19 13.82
C GLY A 221 -1.76 -19.33 13.04
N GLY A 222 -2.15 -18.32 12.26
CA GLY A 222 -3.32 -18.38 11.40
C GLY A 222 -3.17 -19.43 10.29
N ASN A 223 -4.05 -20.43 10.30
CA ASN A 223 -4.04 -21.56 9.35
C ASN A 223 -5.27 -21.60 8.42
N THR A 224 -6.20 -20.64 8.58
CA THR A 224 -7.43 -20.55 7.77
C THR A 224 -7.66 -19.11 7.32
N GLN A 225 -8.59 -18.90 6.38
CA GLN A 225 -8.98 -17.57 5.91
C GLN A 225 -9.73 -16.75 6.96
N VAL A 226 -10.26 -17.39 8.02
CA VAL A 226 -10.93 -16.69 9.13
C VAL A 226 -9.85 -15.92 9.91
N GLN A 227 -10.02 -14.61 9.96
CA GLN A 227 -9.20 -13.68 10.75
C GLN A 227 -9.76 -13.49 12.15
#